data_AF-J4HZ86-F1
#
_entry.id   AF-J4HZ86-F1
#
_cell.length_a   1.000
_cell.length_b   1.000
_cell.length_c   1.000
_cell.angle_alpha   90.00
_cell.angle_beta   90.00
_cell.angle_gamma   90.00
#
_symmetry.space_group_name_H-M   'P 1'
#
loop_
_entity.id
_entity.type
_entity.pdbx_description
1 polymer ?
#
loop_
_entity_poly.entity_id
_entity_poly.type
_entity_poly.pdbx_seq_one_letter_code
_entity_poly.pdbx_strand_id
1 'polypeptide(L)'
;MSAPKALYLTTAKGAFTVGVAPIRKPGPGKLLVKIHATALNPADWIRHALDIMIDKYPTILGEDLSGTVEELGEGVTSFKVGDRVITEATFNVLEGASFQQYALATANLTAKIPDSLSFEEAASIPLGITTAAIGLYSKVGGAGLFPPWEEGGRGLYRGKPIVVFGGASSVGQFGVWQEIIVRPVAD
;
A
#
# COMPACT_ATOMS: atom_id res chain seq x y z
N MET A 1 -25.01 12.46 -8.39
CA MET A 1 -23.58 12.31 -8.00
C MET A 1 -22.73 12.48 -9.24
N SER A 2 -21.61 13.22 -9.16
CA SER A 2 -20.68 13.35 -10.30
C SER A 2 -20.00 12.01 -10.60
N ALA A 3 -19.70 11.73 -11.85
CA ALA A 3 -18.96 10.53 -12.23
C ALA A 3 -17.59 10.47 -11.52
N PRO A 4 -17.11 9.29 -11.11
CA PRO A 4 -15.82 9.16 -10.43
C PRO A 4 -14.68 9.56 -11.36
N LYS A 5 -13.59 10.05 -10.77
CA LYS A 5 -12.42 10.55 -11.48
C LYS A 5 -11.17 9.72 -11.20
N ALA A 6 -10.24 9.75 -12.15
CA ALA A 6 -8.89 9.25 -12.02
C ALA A 6 -7.87 10.18 -12.68
N LEU A 7 -6.62 10.06 -12.26
CA LEU A 7 -5.47 10.71 -12.86
C LEU A 7 -4.84 9.76 -13.89
N TYR A 8 -5.17 9.97 -15.16
CA TYR A 8 -4.70 9.16 -16.27
C TYR A 8 -3.34 9.63 -16.78
N LEU A 9 -2.47 8.66 -17.03
CA LEU A 9 -1.32 8.80 -17.91
C LEU A 9 -1.71 8.19 -19.26
N THR A 10 -1.86 9.02 -20.29
CA THR A 10 -2.42 8.61 -21.59
C THR A 10 -1.38 8.21 -22.62
N THR A 11 -0.13 8.64 -22.44
CA THR A 11 1.01 8.30 -23.30
C THR A 11 2.27 8.16 -22.47
N ALA A 12 3.27 7.47 -23.01
CA ALA A 12 4.60 7.36 -22.43
C ALA A 12 5.16 8.74 -22.05
N LYS A 13 5.55 8.89 -20.78
CA LYS A 13 6.14 10.11 -20.20
C LYS A 13 5.30 11.38 -20.41
N GLY A 14 4.01 11.22 -20.72
CA GLY A 14 3.09 12.31 -21.01
C GLY A 14 2.65 13.07 -19.75
N ALA A 15 1.88 14.13 -19.96
CA ALA A 15 1.24 14.83 -18.85
C ALA A 15 0.10 13.98 -18.26
N PHE A 16 -0.08 14.06 -16.94
CA PHE A 16 -1.24 13.49 -16.30
C PHE A 16 -2.50 14.29 -16.63
N THR A 17 -3.63 13.60 -16.81
CA THR A 17 -4.92 14.22 -17.13
C THR A 17 -6.01 13.66 -16.21
N VAL A 18 -6.87 14.53 -15.70
CA VAL A 18 -8.02 14.08 -14.90
C VAL A 18 -9.14 13.67 -15.86
N GLY A 19 -9.59 12.42 -15.75
CA GLY A 19 -10.66 11.85 -16.57
C GLY A 19 -11.68 11.10 -15.74
N VAL A 20 -12.80 10.71 -16.35
CA VAL A 20 -13.82 9.87 -15.72
C VAL A 20 -13.34 8.43 -15.69
N ALA A 21 -13.51 7.76 -14.54
CA ALA A 21 -13.21 6.35 -14.35
C ALA A 21 -14.47 5.58 -13.93
N PRO A 22 -14.66 4.34 -14.41
CA PRO A 22 -15.79 3.51 -13.98
C PRO A 22 -15.60 3.00 -12.55
N ILE A 23 -16.68 2.87 -11.80
CA ILE A 23 -16.70 2.09 -10.57
C ILE A 23 -16.80 0.61 -10.97
N ARG A 24 -15.79 -0.19 -10.63
CA ARG A 24 -15.75 -1.61 -10.95
C ARG A 24 -16.35 -2.44 -9.82
N LYS A 25 -16.96 -3.57 -10.18
CA LYS A 25 -17.48 -4.53 -9.22
C LYS A 25 -16.35 -5.42 -8.69
N PRO A 26 -16.24 -5.62 -7.36
CA PRO A 26 -15.21 -6.48 -6.81
C PRO A 26 -15.50 -7.95 -7.14
N GLY A 27 -14.52 -8.62 -7.75
CA GLY A 27 -14.54 -10.07 -7.95
C GLY A 27 -14.19 -10.84 -6.67
N PRO A 28 -14.08 -12.19 -6.74
CA PRO A 28 -13.73 -13.02 -5.59
C PRO A 28 -12.45 -12.55 -4.89
N GLY A 29 -12.48 -12.47 -3.56
CA GLY A 29 -11.32 -12.05 -2.74
C GLY A 29 -10.93 -10.56 -2.86
N LYS A 30 -11.75 -9.73 -3.52
CA LYS A 30 -11.51 -8.29 -3.68
C LYS A 30 -12.48 -7.44 -2.88
N LEU A 31 -12.08 -6.19 -2.63
CA LEU A 31 -12.89 -5.13 -2.04
C LEU A 31 -13.00 -3.99 -3.04
N LEU A 32 -14.15 -3.33 -3.13
CA LEU A 32 -14.21 -1.99 -3.69
C LEU A 32 -13.94 -1.00 -2.56
N VAL A 33 -12.90 -0.19 -2.70
CA VAL A 33 -12.55 0.85 -1.73
C VAL A 33 -12.83 2.20 -2.35
N LYS A 34 -13.62 3.02 -1.65
CA LYS A 34 -13.71 4.45 -1.92
C LYS A 34 -12.50 5.13 -1.30
N ILE A 35 -11.64 5.69 -2.14
CA ILE A 35 -10.35 6.26 -1.71
C ILE A 35 -10.61 7.64 -1.10
N HIS A 36 -10.05 7.86 0.09
CA HIS A 36 -10.07 9.15 0.78
C HIS A 36 -8.71 9.85 0.70
N ALA A 37 -7.62 9.08 0.81
CA ALA A 37 -6.27 9.59 0.64
C ALA A 37 -5.37 8.59 -0.12
N THR A 38 -4.38 9.13 -0.81
CA THR A 38 -3.32 8.38 -1.49
C THR A 38 -1.98 9.06 -1.22
N ALA A 39 -0.92 8.28 -1.05
CA ALA A 39 0.43 8.80 -0.86
C ALA A 39 1.25 8.68 -2.15
N LEU A 40 2.22 9.59 -2.30
CA LEU A 40 3.18 9.59 -3.40
C LEU A 40 4.45 8.85 -2.98
N ASN A 41 4.90 7.95 -3.84
CA ASN A 41 6.13 7.19 -3.64
C ASN A 41 7.15 7.45 -4.75
N PRO A 42 8.45 7.21 -4.49
CA PRO A 42 9.46 7.24 -5.55
C PRO A 42 9.12 6.32 -6.73
N ALA A 43 8.48 5.18 -6.46
CA ALA A 43 8.03 4.26 -7.50
C ALA A 43 7.11 4.93 -8.54
N ASP A 44 6.23 5.84 -8.12
CA ASP A 44 5.26 6.48 -9.02
C ASP A 44 5.95 7.38 -10.05
N TRP A 45 6.81 8.29 -9.59
CA TRP A 45 7.48 9.24 -10.48
C TRP A 45 8.60 8.58 -11.29
N ILE A 46 9.29 7.57 -10.74
CA ILE A 46 10.34 6.84 -11.48
C ILE A 46 9.72 6.05 -12.64
N ARG A 47 8.60 5.36 -12.40
CA ARG A 47 7.87 4.63 -13.46
C ARG A 47 7.41 5.57 -14.56
N HIS A 48 6.89 6.73 -14.18
CA HIS A 48 6.49 7.77 -15.14
C HIS A 48 7.68 8.33 -15.94
N ALA A 49 8.76 8.74 -15.27
CA ALA A 49 9.90 9.40 -15.91
C ALA A 49 10.70 8.46 -16.82
N LEU A 50 10.84 7.19 -16.40
CA LEU A 50 11.64 6.20 -17.12
C LEU A 50 10.80 5.36 -18.09
N ASP A 51 9.47 5.39 -17.99
CA ASP A 51 8.56 4.52 -18.74
C ASP A 51 8.87 3.03 -18.53
N ILE A 52 9.03 2.66 -17.26
CA ILE A 52 9.31 1.29 -16.83
C ILE A 52 8.14 0.75 -16.03
N MET A 53 7.91 -0.57 -16.12
CA MET A 53 6.78 -1.22 -15.43
C MET A 53 5.45 -0.52 -15.76
N ILE A 54 5.22 -0.28 -17.05
CA ILE A 54 3.97 0.20 -17.63
C ILE A 54 3.73 -0.61 -18.91
N ASP A 55 2.71 -1.47 -18.91
CA ASP A 55 2.49 -2.41 -20.02
C ASP A 55 1.64 -1.81 -21.15
N LYS A 56 0.76 -0.85 -20.83
CA LYS A 56 -0.17 -0.26 -21.78
C LYS A 56 -0.64 1.12 -21.35
N TYR A 57 -1.11 1.88 -22.35
CA TYR A 57 -1.72 3.19 -22.19
C TYR A 57 -3.17 3.18 -22.72
N PRO A 58 -4.11 3.97 -22.14
CA PRO A 58 -3.94 4.79 -20.94
C PRO A 58 -3.82 3.93 -19.68
N THR A 59 -3.12 4.45 -18.67
CA THR A 59 -2.96 3.81 -17.35
C THR A 59 -3.22 4.79 -16.20
N ILE A 60 -3.34 4.24 -15.00
CA ILE A 60 -3.43 4.97 -13.72
C ILE A 60 -2.29 4.46 -12.84
N LEU A 61 -1.56 5.37 -12.20
CA LEU A 61 -0.47 5.05 -11.27
C LEU A 61 -0.93 5.18 -9.80
N GLY A 62 0.00 5.04 -8.87
CA GLY A 62 -0.24 5.14 -7.44
C GLY A 62 -0.36 3.77 -6.78
N GLU A 63 0.40 3.60 -5.70
CA GLU A 63 0.44 2.35 -4.93
C GLU A 63 -0.28 2.45 -3.59
N ASP A 64 -0.14 3.56 -2.87
CA ASP A 64 -0.69 3.64 -1.52
C ASP A 64 -2.06 4.29 -1.51
N LEU A 65 -3.01 3.64 -0.83
CA LEU A 65 -4.32 4.23 -0.55
C LEU A 65 -4.83 3.90 0.84
N SER A 66 -5.67 4.81 1.33
CA SER A 66 -6.55 4.58 2.46
C SER A 66 -7.97 5.02 2.12
N GLY A 67 -8.94 4.35 2.73
CA GLY A 67 -10.33 4.73 2.52
C GLY A 67 -11.34 3.82 3.19
N THR A 68 -12.55 3.79 2.63
CA THR A 68 -13.66 3.02 3.18
C THR A 68 -14.09 1.92 2.22
N VAL A 69 -14.38 0.74 2.76
CA VAL A 69 -14.94 -0.38 1.98
C VAL A 69 -16.35 0.02 1.51
N GLU A 70 -16.55 0.07 0.20
CA GLU A 70 -17.84 0.39 -0.43
C GLU A 70 -18.61 -0.91 -0.76
N GLU A 71 -17.91 -1.95 -1.21
CA GLU A 71 -18.51 -3.23 -1.61
C GLU A 71 -17.53 -4.40 -1.38
N LEU A 72 -18.07 -5.58 -1.07
CA LEU A 72 -17.31 -6.80 -0.88
C LEU A 72 -17.47 -7.72 -2.10
N GLY A 73 -16.38 -8.31 -2.55
CA GLY A 73 -16.39 -9.40 -3.50
C GLY A 73 -16.72 -10.74 -2.86
N GLU A 74 -16.97 -11.75 -3.69
CA GLU A 74 -17.29 -13.11 -3.24
C GLU A 74 -16.18 -13.69 -2.32
N GLY A 75 -16.61 -14.36 -1.25
CA GLY A 75 -15.70 -15.05 -0.31
C GLY A 75 -14.97 -14.14 0.68
N VAL A 76 -15.15 -12.81 0.62
CA VAL A 76 -14.52 -11.90 1.58
C VAL A 76 -15.34 -11.85 2.87
N THR A 77 -14.76 -12.35 3.97
CA THR A 77 -15.40 -12.40 5.30
C THR A 77 -14.67 -11.59 6.37
N SER A 78 -13.44 -11.14 6.10
CA SER A 78 -12.60 -10.37 7.04
C SER A 78 -13.00 -8.89 7.16
N PHE A 79 -13.83 -8.39 6.24
CA PHE A 79 -14.24 -6.98 6.15
C PHE A 79 -15.76 -6.83 6.08
N LYS A 80 -16.24 -5.62 6.39
CA LYS A 80 -17.61 -5.19 6.13
C LYS A 80 -17.62 -3.83 5.43
N VAL A 81 -18.70 -3.53 4.72
CA VAL A 81 -18.94 -2.20 4.15
C VAL A 81 -18.86 -1.15 5.26
N GLY A 82 -18.18 -0.04 4.96
CA GLY A 82 -17.88 1.04 5.91
C GLY A 82 -16.60 0.85 6.72
N ASP A 83 -15.95 -0.33 6.70
CA ASP A 83 -14.64 -0.49 7.35
C ASP A 83 -13.63 0.50 6.78
N ARG A 84 -12.87 1.15 7.67
CA ARG A 84 -11.75 2.01 7.32
C ARG A 84 -10.52 1.15 7.07
N VAL A 85 -9.87 1.31 5.93
CA VAL A 85 -8.81 0.42 5.47
C VAL A 85 -7.62 1.14 4.85
N ILE A 86 -6.50 0.43 4.82
CA ILE A 86 -5.31 0.72 4.03
C ILE A 86 -4.95 -0.48 3.15
N THR A 87 -4.38 -0.21 1.98
CA THR A 87 -3.84 -1.25 1.09
C THR A 87 -2.70 -0.68 0.26
N GLU A 88 -1.77 -1.54 -0.10
CA GLU A 88 -0.86 -1.32 -1.22
C GLU A 88 -1.54 -1.86 -2.49
N ALA A 89 -1.54 -1.09 -3.57
CA ALA A 89 -2.04 -1.50 -4.86
C ALA A 89 -1.10 -2.54 -5.49
N THR A 90 -1.58 -3.20 -6.54
CA THR A 90 -0.74 -4.13 -7.30
C THR A 90 -0.26 -3.44 -8.57
N PHE A 91 1.05 -3.49 -8.80
CA PHE A 91 1.65 -2.96 -10.02
C PHE A 91 0.94 -3.46 -11.28
N ASN A 92 0.78 -2.56 -12.25
CA ASN A 92 0.14 -2.79 -13.55
C ASN A 92 -1.34 -3.24 -13.51
N VAL A 93 -1.98 -3.20 -12.33
CA VAL A 93 -3.41 -3.41 -12.21
C VAL A 93 -4.10 -2.07 -12.13
N LEU A 94 -4.48 -1.52 -13.29
CA LEU A 94 -5.15 -0.21 -13.43
C LEU A 94 -6.33 -0.05 -12.46
N GLU A 95 -7.05 -1.13 -12.21
CA GLU A 95 -8.27 -1.18 -11.43
C GLU A 95 -8.02 -1.07 -9.92
N GLY A 96 -6.79 -1.36 -9.48
CA GLY A 96 -6.34 -1.28 -8.10
C GLY A 96 -5.49 -0.06 -7.78
N ALA A 97 -5.02 0.68 -8.80
CA ALA A 97 -4.14 1.84 -8.65
C ALA A 97 -4.77 2.93 -7.76
N SER A 98 -3.97 3.71 -7.03
CA SER A 98 -4.50 4.64 -6.02
C SER A 98 -4.80 6.05 -6.52
N PHE A 99 -4.32 6.47 -7.70
CA PHE A 99 -4.64 7.80 -8.26
C PHE A 99 -6.03 7.83 -8.94
N GLN A 100 -7.04 7.31 -8.25
CA GLN A 100 -8.45 7.31 -8.64
C GLN A 100 -9.35 7.39 -7.41
N GLN A 101 -10.64 7.66 -7.59
CA GLN A 101 -11.57 7.79 -6.45
C GLN A 101 -12.09 6.46 -5.92
N TYR A 102 -11.99 5.38 -6.72
CA TYR A 102 -12.38 4.02 -6.32
C TYR A 102 -11.39 3.01 -6.89
N ALA A 103 -10.94 2.07 -6.07
CA ALA A 103 -10.03 1.00 -6.48
C ALA A 103 -10.48 -0.37 -5.97
N LEU A 104 -10.09 -1.40 -6.71
CA LEU A 104 -10.22 -2.79 -6.30
C LEU A 104 -9.00 -3.20 -5.46
N ALA A 105 -9.20 -3.42 -4.17
CA ALA A 105 -8.17 -3.88 -3.26
C ALA A 105 -8.20 -5.41 -3.09
N THR A 106 -7.05 -6.03 -2.89
CA THR A 106 -6.95 -7.45 -2.53
C THR A 106 -7.18 -7.61 -1.04
N ALA A 107 -8.21 -8.35 -0.62
CA ALA A 107 -8.55 -8.45 0.81
C ALA A 107 -7.38 -8.94 1.68
N ASN A 108 -6.54 -9.86 1.18
CA ASN A 108 -5.37 -10.37 1.89
C ASN A 108 -4.18 -9.38 1.97
N LEU A 109 -4.21 -8.30 1.19
CA LEU A 109 -3.20 -7.22 1.23
C LEU A 109 -3.77 -5.94 1.84
N THR A 110 -4.98 -6.00 2.39
CA THR A 110 -5.69 -4.88 3.00
C THR A 110 -5.70 -5.07 4.52
N ALA A 111 -5.58 -3.97 5.26
CA ALA A 111 -5.72 -3.97 6.72
C ALA A 111 -6.74 -2.91 7.16
N LYS A 112 -7.41 -3.16 8.29
CA LYS A 112 -8.27 -2.16 8.93
C LYS A 112 -7.42 -1.14 9.68
N ILE A 113 -7.86 0.11 9.70
CA ILE A 113 -7.24 1.17 10.51
C ILE A 113 -8.14 1.56 11.69
N PRO A 114 -7.56 1.92 12.85
CA PRO A 114 -8.32 2.36 14.00
C PRO A 114 -8.92 3.75 13.77
N ASP A 115 -9.94 4.10 14.56
CA ASP A 115 -10.61 5.39 14.38
C ASP A 115 -9.71 6.60 14.67
N SER A 116 -8.69 6.41 15.49
CA SER A 116 -7.72 7.43 15.88
C SER A 116 -6.74 7.85 14.79
N LEU A 117 -6.61 7.07 13.71
CA LEU A 117 -5.67 7.37 12.62
C LEU A 117 -6.42 8.04 11.48
N SER A 118 -5.97 9.20 10.98
CA SER A 118 -6.59 9.85 9.82
C SER A 118 -6.37 9.04 8.54
N PHE A 119 -7.14 9.31 7.47
CA PHE A 119 -6.89 8.64 6.19
C PHE A 119 -5.55 9.08 5.58
N GLU A 120 -5.17 10.34 5.71
CA GLU A 120 -3.90 10.88 5.25
C GLU A 120 -2.71 10.25 5.96
N GLU A 121 -2.77 10.11 7.29
CA GLU A 121 -1.76 9.41 8.08
C GLU A 121 -1.68 7.94 7.67
N ALA A 122 -2.84 7.29 7.52
CA ALA A 122 -2.93 5.88 7.16
C ALA A 122 -2.39 5.59 5.76
N ALA A 123 -2.62 6.46 4.79
CA ALA A 123 -2.13 6.31 3.41
C ALA A 123 -0.59 6.37 3.33
N SER A 124 0.11 6.89 4.34
CA SER A 124 1.59 6.96 4.34
C SER A 124 2.29 5.65 4.71
N ILE A 125 1.52 4.61 5.05
CA ILE A 125 2.02 3.35 5.64
C ILE A 125 2.34 2.25 4.61
N PRO A 126 1.47 1.90 3.64
CA PRO A 126 1.47 0.57 3.03
C PRO A 126 2.78 0.20 2.31
N LEU A 127 3.21 0.92 1.28
CA LEU A 127 4.43 0.61 0.54
C LEU A 127 5.67 0.71 1.42
N GLY A 128 5.72 1.70 2.32
CA GLY A 128 6.86 1.91 3.22
C GLY A 128 7.09 0.71 4.15
N ILE A 129 6.02 0.21 4.79
CA ILE A 129 6.10 -0.89 5.74
C ILE A 129 6.36 -2.23 5.05
N THR A 130 5.74 -2.48 3.89
CA THR A 130 5.93 -3.72 3.12
C THR A 130 7.33 -3.77 2.53
N THR A 131 7.84 -2.65 1.99
CA THR A 131 9.21 -2.58 1.46
C THR A 131 10.25 -2.81 2.57
N ALA A 132 10.06 -2.22 3.75
CA ALA A 132 10.93 -2.47 4.90
C ALA A 132 10.91 -3.94 5.32
N ALA A 133 9.73 -4.55 5.39
CA ALA A 133 9.57 -5.96 5.74
C ALA A 133 10.23 -6.90 4.72
N ILE A 134 10.09 -6.63 3.42
CA ILE A 134 10.76 -7.39 2.36
C ILE A 134 12.28 -7.26 2.51
N GLY A 135 12.79 -6.04 2.71
CA GLY A 135 14.22 -5.77 2.87
C GLY A 135 14.84 -6.48 4.08
N LEU A 136 14.13 -6.57 5.20
CA LEU A 136 14.61 -7.22 6.42
C LEU A 136 14.47 -8.75 6.37
N TYR A 137 13.31 -9.26 5.95
CA TYR A 137 12.92 -10.65 6.21
C TYR A 137 12.89 -11.56 4.97
N SER A 138 12.88 -11.00 3.76
CA SER A 138 12.95 -11.83 2.56
C SER A 138 14.29 -12.58 2.48
N LYS A 139 14.22 -13.88 2.17
CA LYS A 139 15.41 -14.71 1.88
C LYS A 139 16.02 -14.42 0.51
N VAL A 140 15.26 -13.78 -0.38
CA VAL A 140 15.68 -13.41 -1.73
C VAL A 140 15.75 -11.90 -1.81
N GLY A 141 16.96 -11.35 -1.96
CA GLY A 141 17.19 -9.91 -2.08
C GLY A 141 17.03 -9.09 -0.79
N GLY A 142 16.59 -9.71 0.31
CA GLY A 142 16.57 -9.10 1.65
C GLY A 142 17.70 -9.63 2.54
N ALA A 143 17.72 -9.18 3.79
CA ALA A 143 18.70 -9.58 4.80
C ALA A 143 18.47 -11.00 5.35
N GLY A 144 17.31 -11.62 5.07
CA GLY A 144 16.98 -12.97 5.51
C GLY A 144 16.84 -13.12 7.03
N LEU A 145 16.52 -12.03 7.73
CA LEU A 145 16.25 -12.08 9.17
C LEU A 145 14.99 -12.91 9.43
N PHE A 146 14.94 -13.54 10.61
CA PHE A 146 13.77 -14.30 11.01
C PHE A 146 12.66 -13.34 11.43
N PRO A 147 11.49 -13.38 10.77
CA PRO A 147 10.46 -12.36 10.96
C PRO A 147 9.79 -12.40 12.33
N PRO A 148 9.37 -11.24 12.88
CA PRO A 148 8.80 -11.14 14.22
C PRO A 148 7.34 -11.64 14.32
N TRP A 149 6.68 -11.94 13.20
CA TRP A 149 5.33 -12.53 13.20
C TRP A 149 5.34 -14.06 13.23
N GLU A 150 6.50 -14.69 13.05
CA GLU A 150 6.65 -16.14 13.20
C GLU A 150 6.91 -16.51 14.67
N GLU A 151 6.56 -17.75 15.02
CA GLU A 151 6.79 -18.28 16.36
C GLU A 151 8.28 -18.21 16.74
N GLY A 152 8.57 -17.62 17.91
CA GLY A 152 9.94 -17.41 18.39
C GLY A 152 10.70 -16.23 17.76
N GLY A 153 10.10 -15.51 16.80
CA GLY A 153 10.75 -14.35 16.16
C GLY A 153 10.72 -13.07 16.99
N ARG A 154 9.67 -12.88 17.78
CA ARG A 154 9.55 -11.72 18.69
C ARG A 154 10.67 -11.74 19.73
N GLY A 155 11.49 -10.70 19.72
CA GLY A 155 12.55 -10.47 20.69
C GLY A 155 13.90 -11.06 20.30
N LEU A 156 13.97 -11.83 19.21
CA LEU A 156 15.16 -12.58 18.78
C LEU A 156 16.42 -11.72 18.59
N TYR A 157 16.22 -10.46 18.21
CA TYR A 157 17.30 -9.50 17.95
C TYR A 157 17.45 -8.43 19.05
N ARG A 158 16.80 -8.60 20.21
CA ARG A 158 16.87 -7.64 21.32
C ARG A 158 18.34 -7.36 21.71
N GLY A 159 18.68 -6.07 21.77
CA GLY A 159 20.01 -5.60 22.18
C GLY A 159 21.09 -5.72 21.10
N LYS A 160 20.77 -6.22 19.90
CA LYS A 160 21.69 -6.28 18.77
C LYS A 160 21.59 -4.99 17.95
N PRO A 161 22.72 -4.34 17.61
CA PRO A 161 22.69 -3.14 16.78
C PRO A 161 22.38 -3.50 15.32
N ILE A 162 21.67 -2.59 14.63
CA ILE A 162 21.46 -2.61 13.18
C ILE A 162 21.81 -1.23 12.62
N VAL A 163 22.39 -1.19 11.42
CA VAL A 163 22.64 0.06 10.69
C VAL A 163 21.67 0.12 9.51
N VAL A 164 20.87 1.19 9.45
CA VAL A 164 19.93 1.45 8.36
C VAL A 164 20.43 2.65 7.55
N PHE A 165 20.99 2.39 6.38
CA PHE A 165 21.34 3.46 5.45
C PHE A 165 20.07 4.13 4.93
N GLY A 166 20.01 5.46 5.02
CA GLY A 166 18.80 6.20 4.67
C GLY A 166 17.68 6.12 5.73
N GLY A 167 18.03 5.97 7.02
CA GLY A 167 17.05 5.87 8.12
C GLY A 167 16.04 7.02 8.26
N ALA A 168 16.28 8.17 7.62
CA ALA A 168 15.33 9.29 7.56
C ALA A 168 14.32 9.20 6.41
N SER A 169 14.48 8.24 5.48
CA SER A 169 13.49 7.97 4.43
C SER A 169 12.25 7.27 4.99
N SER A 170 11.14 7.26 4.24
CA SER A 170 9.91 6.56 4.65
C SER A 170 10.17 5.09 4.95
N VAL A 171 10.79 4.36 4.02
CA VAL A 171 11.18 2.94 4.20
C VAL A 171 12.15 2.79 5.36
N GLY A 172 13.16 3.67 5.47
CA GLY A 172 14.16 3.63 6.53
C GLY A 172 13.56 3.78 7.92
N GLN A 173 12.57 4.68 8.08
CA GLN A 173 11.84 4.83 9.33
C GLN A 173 11.08 3.55 9.67
N PHE A 174 10.35 2.95 8.73
CA PHE A 174 9.66 1.67 8.99
C PHE A 174 10.63 0.53 9.35
N GLY A 175 11.81 0.49 8.74
CA GLY A 175 12.86 -0.46 9.11
C GLY A 175 13.34 -0.28 10.55
N VAL A 176 13.47 0.96 11.03
CA VAL A 176 13.79 1.26 12.44
C VAL A 176 12.61 0.88 13.36
N TRP A 177 11.38 1.23 12.97
CA TRP A 177 10.17 0.98 13.77
C TRP A 177 9.83 -0.51 13.94
N GLN A 178 10.03 -1.34 12.90
CA GLN A 178 9.76 -2.78 12.98
C GLN A 178 10.68 -3.47 14.01
N GLU A 179 11.91 -2.98 14.18
CA GLU A 179 12.81 -3.46 15.24
C GLU A 179 12.47 -2.88 16.63
N ILE A 180 11.80 -1.72 16.69
CA ILE A 180 11.32 -1.12 17.95
C ILE A 180 10.07 -1.82 18.49
N ILE A 181 9.11 -2.22 17.63
CA ILE A 181 7.89 -2.95 18.03
C ILE A 181 8.21 -4.35 18.60
N VAL A 182 9.42 -4.85 18.36
CA VAL A 182 9.97 -6.05 19.01
C VAL A 182 10.35 -5.82 20.49
N ARG A 183 10.27 -4.58 20.98
CA ARG A 183 10.20 -4.28 22.41
C ARG A 183 8.74 -4.38 22.84
N PRO A 184 8.37 -5.23 23.81
CA PRO A 184 7.06 -5.10 24.42
C PRO A 184 6.98 -3.68 24.99
N VAL A 185 5.84 -3.03 24.77
CA VAL A 185 5.40 -1.96 25.65
C VAL A 185 5.47 -2.58 27.05
N ALA A 186 6.35 -2.08 27.90
CA ALA A 186 6.39 -2.53 29.28
C ALA A 186 5.02 -2.24 29.89
N ASP A 187 4.41 -3.24 30.50
CA ASP A 187 3.25 -3.09 31.39
C ASP A 187 3.57 -2.11 32.53
#